data_AF-A0A822XJ87-F1
#
_entry.id   AF-A0A822XJ87-F1
#
_cell.length_a   1.000
_cell.length_b   1.000
_cell.length_c   1.000
_cell.angle_alpha   90.00
_cell.angle_beta   90.00
_cell.angle_gamma   90.00
#
_symmetry.space_group_name_H-M   'P 1'
#
loop_
_entity.id
_entity.type
_entity.pdbx_description
1 polymer ?
#
loop_
_entity_poly.entity_id
_entity_poly.type
_entity_poly.pdbx_seq_one_letter_code
_entity_poly.pdbx_strand_id
1 'polypeptide(L)'
;MGREINNFIKVWVSVLASLSFCYLIASKVPKGKLRLLTILPICCLFLLLPLSLHSVHLGGTTAFFVAWLANFKLLLFSFGRGPLSSDPSLSLFRFISLACFPIRIKKQNPSPQITKNGTQSLLNYAIKGLLVALLIRAYDYRPYLHPKVILALYCFHIYFLLEIILAVVAYLARALLGLELEPQFDDPYLSTSLQDFWGRRWNIMASNILRSTVYEPTRSLAERITGRKWASLPAILATFVVSGLMHELIIFYLGRSEPTWEMTWFFILHGFCLALEIPAKSALASRWRLHRSVSGPLTIAFVMGTSFWLFFPQFLRCGADIRALGEYVAVGEFVRDAARFFKAGSFHVVSA
;
A
#
# COMPACT_ATOMS: atom_id res chain seq x y z
N MET A 1 -13.24 -3.42 -21.16
CA MET A 1 -12.98 -2.17 -20.41
C MET A 1 -14.26 -1.54 -19.84
N GLY A 2 -15.31 -1.27 -20.64
CA GLY A 2 -16.52 -0.56 -20.17
C GLY A 2 -17.28 -1.19 -18.98
N ARG A 3 -17.44 -2.52 -18.94
CA ARG A 3 -18.08 -3.22 -17.81
C ARG A 3 -17.29 -3.04 -16.50
N GLU A 4 -15.97 -3.14 -16.58
CA GLU A 4 -15.07 -3.00 -15.43
C GLU A 4 -15.13 -1.57 -14.86
N ILE A 5 -15.13 -0.56 -15.72
CA ILE A 5 -15.28 0.85 -15.32
C ILE A 5 -16.63 1.07 -14.61
N ASN A 6 -17.72 0.49 -15.12
CA ASN A 6 -19.03 0.58 -14.47
C ASN A 6 -19.00 -0.07 -13.07
N ASN A 7 -18.41 -1.26 -12.93
CA ASN A 7 -18.24 -1.91 -11.64
C ASN A 7 -17.40 -1.05 -10.68
N PHE A 8 -16.31 -0.46 -11.17
CA PHE A 8 -15.47 0.46 -10.42
C PHE A 8 -16.25 1.68 -9.90
N ILE A 9 -17.06 2.32 -10.75
CA ILE A 9 -17.92 3.43 -10.34
C ILE A 9 -18.90 2.99 -9.26
N LYS A 10 -19.59 1.86 -9.45
CA LYS A 10 -20.53 1.32 -8.44
C LYS A 10 -19.84 1.08 -7.11
N VAL A 11 -18.67 0.45 -7.12
CA VAL A 11 -17.87 0.20 -5.91
C VAL A 11 -17.56 1.50 -5.18
N TRP A 12 -17.04 2.51 -5.87
CA TRP A 12 -16.67 3.78 -5.23
C TRP A 12 -17.88 4.60 -4.77
N VAL A 13 -19.00 4.55 -5.49
CA VAL A 13 -20.28 5.12 -5.01
C VAL A 13 -20.71 4.44 -3.70
N SER A 14 -20.64 3.12 -3.62
CA SER A 14 -20.94 2.38 -2.37
C SER A 14 -19.99 2.74 -1.23
N VAL A 15 -18.69 2.93 -1.52
CA VAL A 15 -17.71 3.40 -0.52
C VAL A 15 -18.08 4.79 0.00
N LEU A 16 -18.38 5.74 -0.88
CA LEU A 16 -18.75 7.11 -0.51
C LEU A 16 -20.02 7.15 0.34
N ALA A 17 -21.06 6.39 -0.05
CA ALA A 17 -22.30 6.27 0.71
C ALA A 17 -22.05 5.67 2.10
N SER A 18 -21.25 4.61 2.18
CA SER A 18 -20.92 3.93 3.44
C SER A 18 -20.13 4.81 4.39
N LEU A 19 -19.14 5.56 3.89
CA LEU A 19 -18.37 6.50 4.72
C LEU A 19 -19.20 7.69 5.17
N SER A 20 -20.14 8.15 4.33
CA SER A 20 -21.10 9.19 4.71
C SER A 20 -22.01 8.71 5.83
N PHE A 21 -22.48 7.47 5.77
CA PHE A 21 -23.22 6.85 6.87
C PHE A 21 -22.37 6.78 8.16
N CYS A 22 -21.14 6.29 8.08
CA CYS A 22 -20.22 6.22 9.24
C CYS A 22 -19.96 7.60 9.87
N TYR A 23 -19.86 8.65 9.04
CA TYR A 23 -19.69 10.02 9.52
C TYR A 23 -20.93 10.51 10.29
N LEU A 24 -22.11 10.36 9.70
CA LEU A 24 -23.36 10.84 10.30
C LEU A 24 -23.71 10.09 11.58
N ILE A 25 -23.54 8.77 11.59
CA ILE A 25 -23.91 7.93 12.74
C ILE A 25 -22.99 8.16 13.96
N ALA A 26 -21.76 8.63 13.73
CA ALA A 26 -20.81 8.90 14.81
C ALA A 26 -21.24 10.03 15.75
N SER A 27 -22.10 10.94 15.30
CA SER A 27 -22.72 11.96 16.15
C SER A 27 -23.82 11.39 17.06
N LYS A 28 -24.44 10.27 16.65
CA LYS A 28 -25.57 9.63 17.34
C LYS A 28 -25.14 8.48 18.25
N VAL A 29 -23.99 7.86 17.97
CA VAL A 29 -23.52 6.66 18.66
C VAL A 29 -22.21 6.94 19.42
N PRO A 30 -22.14 6.66 20.73
CA PRO A 30 -20.95 6.89 21.53
C PRO A 30 -19.76 6.04 21.08
N LYS A 31 -18.54 6.55 21.31
CA LYS A 31 -17.28 5.85 21.05
C LYS A 31 -17.25 4.52 21.84
N GLY A 32 -16.67 3.48 21.25
CA GLY A 32 -16.48 2.17 21.88
C GLY A 32 -17.22 1.05 21.15
N LYS A 33 -17.66 0.04 21.91
CA LYS A 33 -18.23 -1.20 21.37
C LYS A 33 -19.49 -0.98 20.54
N LEU A 34 -20.38 -0.06 20.94
CA LEU A 34 -21.62 0.20 20.23
C LEU A 34 -21.38 0.81 18.83
N ARG A 35 -20.43 1.76 18.74
CA ARG A 35 -20.01 2.31 17.45
C ARG A 35 -19.34 1.25 16.58
N LEU A 36 -18.52 0.38 17.16
CA LEU A 36 -17.91 -0.74 16.44
C LEU A 36 -18.98 -1.65 15.84
N LEU A 37 -19.97 -2.08 16.62
CA LEU A 37 -21.07 -2.93 16.14
C LEU A 37 -21.85 -2.27 15.00
N THR A 38 -22.04 -0.94 15.06
CA THR A 38 -22.73 -0.18 14.02
C THR A 38 -21.92 -0.07 12.72
N ILE A 39 -20.59 0.03 12.83
CA ILE A 39 -19.67 0.17 11.69
C ILE A 39 -19.26 -1.19 11.11
N LEU A 40 -19.35 -2.29 11.89
CA LEU A 40 -18.92 -3.63 11.47
C LEU A 40 -19.54 -4.10 10.13
N PRO A 41 -20.86 -3.89 9.86
CA PRO A 41 -21.42 -4.22 8.55
C PRO A 41 -20.74 -3.49 7.38
N ILE A 42 -20.33 -2.24 7.60
CA ILE A 42 -19.58 -1.46 6.60
C ILE A 42 -18.18 -2.05 6.41
N CYS A 43 -17.52 -2.47 7.49
CA CYS A 43 -16.23 -3.13 7.38
C CYS A 43 -16.31 -4.44 6.57
N CYS A 44 -17.36 -5.24 6.80
CA CYS A 44 -17.63 -6.44 6.01
C CYS A 44 -17.89 -6.10 4.54
N LEU A 45 -18.71 -5.09 4.26
CA LEU A 45 -18.95 -4.62 2.89
C LEU A 45 -17.64 -4.20 2.21
N PHE A 46 -16.75 -3.50 2.90
CA PHE A 46 -15.46 -3.06 2.35
C PHE A 46 -14.52 -4.23 2.02
N LEU A 47 -14.64 -5.37 2.69
CA LEU A 47 -13.94 -6.61 2.30
C LEU A 47 -14.59 -7.28 1.07
N LEU A 48 -15.87 -7.04 0.81
CA LEU A 48 -16.57 -7.66 -0.32
C LEU A 48 -16.47 -6.82 -1.60
N LEU A 49 -16.42 -5.49 -1.51
CA LEU A 49 -16.44 -4.58 -2.65
C LEU A 49 -15.33 -4.85 -3.70
N PRO A 50 -14.05 -5.09 -3.32
CA PRO A 50 -13.01 -5.40 -4.30
C PRO A 50 -13.29 -6.68 -5.11
N LEU A 51 -14.17 -7.58 -4.60
CA LEU A 51 -14.55 -8.79 -5.34
C LEU A 51 -15.32 -8.49 -6.63
N SER A 52 -15.86 -7.28 -6.79
CA SER A 52 -16.55 -6.85 -8.02
C SER A 52 -15.61 -6.40 -9.14
N LEU A 53 -14.30 -6.34 -8.85
CA LEU A 53 -13.26 -5.88 -9.78
C LEU A 53 -12.37 -7.04 -10.20
N HIS A 54 -12.11 -7.13 -11.50
CA HIS A 54 -11.28 -8.14 -12.13
C HIS A 54 -9.97 -7.57 -12.68
N SER A 55 -9.82 -6.24 -12.79
CA SER A 55 -8.53 -5.64 -13.11
C SER A 55 -7.55 -5.78 -11.94
N VAL A 56 -6.31 -6.14 -12.23
CA VAL A 56 -5.21 -6.24 -11.27
C VAL A 56 -4.96 -4.87 -10.63
N HIS A 57 -4.85 -3.81 -11.44
CA HIS A 57 -4.55 -2.49 -10.91
C HIS A 57 -5.74 -1.84 -10.20
N LEU A 58 -6.95 -1.86 -10.79
CA LEU A 58 -8.14 -1.29 -10.14
C LEU A 58 -8.55 -2.09 -8.91
N GLY A 59 -8.54 -3.42 -9.00
CA GLY A 59 -8.86 -4.32 -7.89
C GLY A 59 -7.84 -4.21 -6.76
N GLY A 60 -6.55 -4.27 -7.08
CA GLY A 60 -5.46 -4.17 -6.09
C GLY A 60 -5.43 -2.83 -5.37
N THR A 61 -5.58 -1.71 -6.09
CA THR A 61 -5.62 -0.37 -5.49
C THR A 61 -6.86 -0.16 -4.63
N THR A 62 -8.03 -0.62 -5.10
CA THR A 62 -9.27 -0.55 -4.31
C THR A 62 -9.18 -1.43 -3.06
N ALA A 63 -8.62 -2.64 -3.16
CA ALA A 63 -8.38 -3.50 -2.01
C ALA A 63 -7.46 -2.83 -0.97
N PHE A 64 -6.35 -2.22 -1.42
CA PHE A 64 -5.44 -1.50 -0.53
C PHE A 64 -6.13 -0.32 0.17
N PHE A 65 -6.82 0.55 -0.58
CA PHE A 65 -7.44 1.75 0.01
C PHE A 65 -8.69 1.45 0.85
N VAL A 66 -9.50 0.49 0.43
CA VAL A 66 -10.83 0.24 1.04
C VAL A 66 -10.76 -0.92 2.02
N ALA A 67 -10.46 -2.13 1.53
CA ALA A 67 -10.46 -3.34 2.35
C ALA A 67 -9.39 -3.30 3.44
N TRP A 68 -8.26 -2.62 3.20
CA TRP A 68 -7.21 -2.43 4.20
C TRP A 68 -7.28 -1.08 4.91
N LEU A 69 -6.92 0.03 4.24
CA LEU A 69 -6.71 1.31 4.93
C LEU A 69 -8.01 1.85 5.55
N ALA A 70 -9.10 1.94 4.78
CA ALA A 70 -10.36 2.50 5.28
C ALA A 70 -10.91 1.66 6.43
N ASN A 71 -10.91 0.33 6.30
CA ASN A 71 -11.30 -0.58 7.39
C ASN A 71 -10.51 -0.34 8.67
N PHE A 72 -9.18 -0.30 8.57
CA PHE A 72 -8.33 -0.14 9.74
C PHE A 72 -8.55 1.23 10.42
N LYS A 73 -8.76 2.28 9.64
CA LYS A 73 -9.10 3.61 10.16
C LYS A 73 -10.49 3.66 10.78
N LEU A 74 -11.49 2.96 10.21
CA LEU A 74 -12.84 2.84 10.76
C LEU A 74 -12.86 2.05 12.08
N LEU A 75 -12.03 1.01 12.21
CA LEU A 75 -11.84 0.28 13.46
C LEU A 75 -11.28 1.20 14.54
N LEU A 76 -10.26 2.01 14.24
CA LEU A 76 -9.74 3.01 15.19
C LEU A 76 -10.80 4.07 15.54
N PHE A 77 -11.51 4.55 14.53
CA PHE A 77 -12.58 5.53 14.69
C PHE A 77 -13.70 5.06 15.61
N SER A 78 -14.00 3.77 15.58
CA SER A 78 -14.97 3.14 16.48
C SER A 78 -14.63 3.38 17.94
N PHE A 79 -13.34 3.40 18.29
CA PHE A 79 -12.83 3.67 19.64
C PHE A 79 -12.38 5.12 19.87
N GLY A 80 -12.70 6.04 18.96
CA GLY A 80 -12.30 7.44 19.06
C GLY A 80 -10.79 7.66 18.90
N ARG A 81 -10.10 6.76 18.20
CA ARG A 81 -8.67 6.85 17.88
C ARG A 81 -8.44 7.05 16.38
N GLY A 82 -7.19 7.25 16.01
CA GLY A 82 -6.76 7.32 14.61
C GLY A 82 -7.13 8.64 13.91
N PRO A 83 -6.80 8.77 12.62
CA PRO A 83 -6.89 10.04 11.89
C PRO A 83 -8.33 10.55 11.69
N LEU A 84 -9.31 9.66 11.78
CA LEU A 84 -10.73 10.00 11.63
C LEU A 84 -11.34 10.61 12.90
N SER A 85 -10.67 10.45 14.05
CA SER A 85 -11.13 10.98 15.34
C SER A 85 -10.35 12.26 15.67
N SER A 86 -10.71 13.37 15.03
CA SER A 86 -10.11 14.69 15.26
C SER A 86 -10.99 15.60 16.11
N ASP A 87 -10.36 16.56 16.79
CA ASP A 87 -10.99 17.66 17.52
C ASP A 87 -10.36 18.99 17.05
N PRO A 88 -11.12 19.91 16.41
CA PRO A 88 -12.54 19.84 16.09
C PRO A 88 -12.89 18.76 15.06
N SER A 89 -14.17 18.39 14.97
CA SER A 89 -14.67 17.36 14.06
C SER A 89 -14.38 17.69 12.60
N LEU A 90 -14.02 16.68 11.82
CA LEU A 90 -13.75 16.81 10.39
C LEU A 90 -15.03 17.16 9.61
N SER A 91 -14.90 17.87 8.49
CA SER A 91 -15.97 17.92 7.50
C SER A 91 -16.16 16.54 6.85
N LEU A 92 -17.37 16.24 6.38
CA LEU A 92 -17.67 14.98 5.68
C LEU A 92 -16.65 14.68 4.58
N PHE A 93 -16.34 15.70 3.78
CA PHE A 93 -15.40 15.60 2.69
C PHE A 93 -13.98 15.19 3.15
N ARG A 94 -13.47 15.81 4.21
CA ARG A 94 -12.16 15.45 4.80
C ARG A 94 -12.19 14.07 5.45
N PHE A 95 -13.29 13.71 6.10
CA PHE A 95 -13.48 12.38 6.71
C PHE A 95 -13.37 11.28 5.65
N ILE A 96 -14.10 11.40 4.55
CA ILE A 96 -14.06 10.44 3.42
C ILE A 96 -12.64 10.36 2.85
N SER A 97 -12.03 11.51 2.58
CA SER A 97 -10.68 11.56 2.00
C SER A 97 -9.64 10.91 2.89
N LEU A 98 -9.68 11.19 4.20
CA LEU A 98 -8.79 10.59 5.19
C LEU A 98 -9.05 9.10 5.39
N ALA A 99 -10.28 8.62 5.22
CA ALA A 99 -10.59 7.20 5.32
C ALA A 99 -9.96 6.43 4.15
N CYS A 100 -10.23 6.85 2.91
CA CYS A 100 -9.79 6.14 1.70
C CYS A 100 -8.29 6.30 1.43
N PHE A 101 -7.74 7.51 1.60
CA PHE A 101 -6.43 7.85 1.08
C PHE A 101 -5.37 7.97 2.17
N PRO A 102 -4.09 7.78 1.83
CA PRO A 102 -2.97 7.85 2.76
C PRO A 102 -2.58 9.32 3.09
N ILE A 103 -3.54 10.08 3.62
CA ILE A 103 -3.42 11.51 3.93
C ILE A 103 -3.10 11.69 5.42
N ARG A 104 -2.18 12.59 5.74
CA ARG A 104 -1.99 13.10 7.11
C ARG A 104 -2.38 14.57 7.16
N ILE A 105 -3.17 14.94 8.16
CA ILE A 105 -3.41 16.36 8.46
C ILE A 105 -2.11 16.90 9.09
N LYS A 106 -1.37 17.74 8.36
CA LYS A 106 -0.28 18.51 8.96
C LYS A 106 -0.88 19.45 10.00
N LYS A 107 -0.58 19.25 11.29
CA LYS A 107 -0.75 20.30 12.29
C LYS A 107 0.18 21.44 11.91
N GLN A 108 -0.33 22.67 11.86
CA GLN A 108 0.41 23.88 11.48
C GLN A 108 1.75 23.96 12.21
N ASN A 109 2.82 23.68 11.48
CA ASN A 109 4.16 24.21 11.68
C ASN A 109 4.89 23.99 10.34
N PRO A 110 4.91 24.99 9.45
CA PRO A 110 5.70 24.89 8.23
C PRO A 110 7.18 25.03 8.63
N SER A 111 7.89 23.90 8.71
CA SER A 111 9.35 23.95 8.59
C SER A 111 9.69 24.40 7.15
N PRO A 112 10.54 25.42 6.97
CA PRO A 112 10.86 25.97 5.66
C PRO A 112 11.88 25.06 4.95
N GLN A 113 11.40 23.97 4.34
CA GLN A 113 12.24 23.18 3.41
C GLN A 113 11.53 22.80 2.09
N ILE A 114 10.28 23.23 1.88
CA ILE A 114 9.49 22.80 0.72
C ILE A 114 9.45 23.87 -0.37
N THR A 115 10.58 24.17 -1.00
CA THR A 115 10.58 24.91 -2.28
C THR A 115 11.66 24.47 -3.29
N LYS A 116 12.62 23.60 -2.93
CA LYS A 116 13.64 23.10 -3.89
C LYS A 116 13.31 21.76 -4.56
N ASN A 117 12.27 21.04 -4.12
CA ASN A 117 12.06 19.62 -4.49
C ASN A 117 11.05 19.36 -5.63
N GLY A 118 10.40 20.38 -6.19
CA GLY A 118 9.34 20.19 -7.20
C GLY A 118 9.84 19.61 -8.53
N THR A 119 10.93 20.15 -9.06
CA THR A 119 11.53 19.70 -10.33
C THR A 119 12.25 18.35 -10.18
N GLN A 120 12.90 18.14 -9.03
CA GLN A 120 13.55 16.86 -8.71
C GLN A 120 12.54 15.73 -8.52
N SER A 121 11.35 15.99 -7.95
CA SER A 121 10.33 14.94 -7.78
C SER A 121 9.68 14.55 -9.11
N LEU A 122 9.35 15.51 -9.98
CA LEU A 122 8.79 15.21 -11.31
C LEU A 122 9.78 14.43 -12.18
N LEU A 123 11.05 14.82 -12.17
CA LEU A 123 12.10 14.09 -12.88
C LEU A 123 12.25 12.66 -12.35
N ASN A 124 12.22 12.46 -11.03
CA ASN A 124 12.30 11.13 -10.44
C ASN A 124 11.14 10.22 -10.89
N TYR A 125 9.92 10.74 -10.92
CA TYR A 125 8.76 9.97 -11.40
C TYR A 125 8.83 9.71 -12.91
N ALA A 126 9.31 10.68 -13.71
CA ALA A 126 9.53 10.50 -15.14
C ALA A 126 10.58 9.40 -15.42
N ILE A 127 11.70 9.40 -14.67
CA ILE A 127 12.72 8.36 -14.74
C ILE A 127 12.13 7.00 -14.38
N LYS A 128 11.35 6.90 -13.29
CA LYS A 128 10.69 5.64 -12.90
C LYS A 128 9.68 5.17 -13.96
N GLY A 129 8.94 6.09 -14.56
CA GLY A 129 8.04 5.78 -15.69
C GLY A 129 8.80 5.22 -16.89
N LEU A 130 9.95 5.81 -17.24
CA LEU A 130 10.84 5.29 -18.28
C LEU A 130 11.39 3.91 -17.91
N LEU A 131 11.81 3.70 -16.65
CA LEU A 131 12.28 2.41 -16.17
C LEU A 131 11.18 1.33 -16.27
N VAL A 132 9.93 1.66 -15.92
CA VAL A 132 8.79 0.74 -16.11
C VAL A 132 8.59 0.41 -17.59
N ALA A 133 8.66 1.39 -18.49
CA ALA A 133 8.57 1.14 -19.93
C ALA A 133 9.69 0.23 -20.45
N LEU A 134 10.93 0.43 -19.97
CA LEU A 134 12.07 -0.44 -20.27
C LEU A 134 11.90 -1.86 -19.70
N LEU A 135 11.36 -1.98 -18.49
CA LEU A 135 11.05 -3.28 -17.88
C LEU A 135 10.00 -4.04 -18.70
N ILE A 136 8.95 -3.36 -19.17
CA ILE A 136 7.93 -3.96 -20.04
C ILE A 136 8.58 -4.49 -21.33
N ARG A 137 9.46 -3.70 -21.98
CA ARG A 137 10.23 -4.16 -23.14
C ARG A 137 11.16 -5.33 -22.83
N ALA A 138 11.77 -5.36 -21.64
CA ALA A 138 12.65 -6.45 -21.23
C ALA A 138 11.89 -7.78 -21.11
N TYR A 139 10.58 -7.76 -20.80
CA TYR A 139 9.77 -8.96 -20.73
C TYR A 139 9.49 -9.62 -22.10
N ASP A 140 9.65 -8.89 -23.20
CA ASP A 140 9.60 -9.49 -24.54
C ASP A 140 10.74 -10.52 -24.74
N TYR A 141 11.83 -10.37 -23.98
CA TYR A 141 12.99 -11.27 -23.98
C TYR A 141 12.94 -12.33 -22.87
N ARG A 142 11.81 -12.48 -22.16
CA ARG A 142 11.64 -13.45 -21.07
C ARG A 142 12.14 -14.87 -21.41
N PRO A 143 11.93 -15.43 -22.61
CA PRO A 143 12.42 -16.78 -22.95
C PRO A 143 13.95 -16.92 -22.88
N TYR A 144 14.69 -15.83 -23.01
CA TYR A 144 16.16 -15.80 -23.01
C TYR A 144 16.76 -15.42 -21.65
N LEU A 145 15.94 -14.98 -20.70
CA LEU A 145 16.40 -14.51 -19.39
C LEU A 145 16.33 -15.63 -18.35
N HIS A 146 17.36 -15.72 -17.50
CA HIS A 146 17.35 -16.66 -16.39
C HIS A 146 16.17 -16.36 -15.42
N PRO A 147 15.45 -17.38 -14.90
CA PRO A 147 14.26 -17.17 -14.06
C PRO A 147 14.48 -16.23 -12.87
N LYS A 148 15.64 -16.31 -12.21
CA LYS A 148 15.98 -15.41 -11.08
C LYS A 148 16.17 -13.95 -11.51
N VAL A 149 16.62 -13.70 -12.73
CA VAL A 149 16.71 -12.34 -13.30
C VAL A 149 15.30 -11.79 -13.49
N ILE A 150 14.38 -12.59 -14.03
CA ILE A 150 12.97 -12.17 -14.20
C ILE A 150 12.34 -11.80 -12.85
N LEU A 151 12.56 -12.61 -11.81
CA LEU A 151 12.06 -12.29 -10.46
C LEU A 151 12.65 -10.98 -9.93
N ALA A 152 13.95 -10.72 -10.15
CA ALA A 152 14.57 -9.45 -9.77
C ALA A 152 13.93 -8.27 -10.53
N LEU A 153 13.67 -8.41 -11.82
CA LEU A 153 12.96 -7.41 -12.62
C LEU A 153 11.55 -7.17 -12.09
N TYR A 154 10.83 -8.21 -11.66
CA TYR A 154 9.52 -8.05 -11.03
C TYR A 154 9.58 -7.27 -9.69
N CYS A 155 10.62 -7.44 -8.87
CA CYS A 155 10.80 -6.61 -7.67
C CYS A 155 10.84 -5.12 -8.01
N PHE A 156 11.67 -4.75 -8.99
CA PHE A 156 11.80 -3.36 -9.43
C PHE A 156 10.49 -2.85 -10.05
N HIS A 157 9.84 -3.68 -10.87
CA HIS A 157 8.56 -3.33 -11.47
C HIS A 157 7.51 -3.01 -10.41
N ILE A 158 7.29 -3.92 -9.45
CA ILE A 158 6.30 -3.74 -8.39
C ILE A 158 6.62 -2.47 -7.59
N TYR A 159 7.88 -2.27 -7.21
CA TYR A 159 8.30 -1.08 -6.47
C TYR A 159 8.00 0.22 -7.23
N PHE A 160 8.47 0.35 -8.47
CA PHE A 160 8.27 1.57 -9.27
C PHE A 160 6.80 1.82 -9.56
N LEU A 161 6.05 0.76 -9.88
CA LEU A 161 4.63 0.87 -10.18
C LEU A 161 3.82 1.33 -8.96
N LEU A 162 4.03 0.71 -7.80
CA LEU A 162 3.34 1.11 -6.56
C LEU A 162 3.63 2.57 -6.23
N GLU A 163 4.87 3.00 -6.40
CA GLU A 163 5.25 4.38 -6.15
C GLU A 163 4.60 5.35 -7.15
N ILE A 164 4.57 5.03 -8.44
CA ILE A 164 3.91 5.85 -9.47
C ILE A 164 2.41 5.95 -9.18
N ILE A 165 1.73 4.82 -8.92
CA ILE A 165 0.29 4.80 -8.61
C ILE A 165 0.00 5.70 -7.40
N LEU A 166 0.76 5.55 -6.31
CA LEU A 166 0.56 6.35 -5.11
C LEU A 166 0.91 7.83 -5.33
N ALA A 167 1.90 8.14 -6.17
CA ALA A 167 2.23 9.51 -6.55
C ALA A 167 1.13 10.16 -7.38
N VAL A 168 0.50 9.43 -8.31
CA VAL A 168 -0.66 9.90 -9.07
C VAL A 168 -1.84 10.17 -8.13
N VAL A 169 -2.15 9.24 -7.22
CA VAL A 169 -3.18 9.47 -6.19
C VAL A 169 -2.84 10.70 -5.33
N ALA A 170 -1.57 10.89 -4.98
CA ALA A 170 -1.12 12.05 -4.22
C ALA A 170 -1.28 13.37 -4.96
N TYR A 171 -0.91 13.39 -6.24
CA TYR A 171 -1.10 14.54 -7.09
C TYR A 171 -2.58 14.90 -7.23
N LEU A 172 -3.44 13.91 -7.51
CA LEU A 172 -4.89 14.12 -7.64
C LEU A 172 -5.51 14.60 -6.32
N ALA A 173 -5.16 14.00 -5.20
CA ALA A 173 -5.64 14.43 -3.90
C ALA A 173 -5.17 15.86 -3.55
N ARG A 174 -3.94 16.25 -3.92
CA ARG A 174 -3.47 17.63 -3.75
C ARG A 174 -4.21 18.59 -4.66
N ALA A 175 -4.37 18.26 -5.93
CA ALA A 175 -4.98 19.12 -6.94
C ALA A 175 -6.49 19.33 -6.69
N LEU A 176 -7.21 18.27 -6.35
CA LEU A 176 -8.66 18.32 -6.18
C LEU A 176 -9.05 18.71 -4.75
N LEU A 177 -8.24 18.34 -3.74
CA LEU A 177 -8.64 18.41 -2.32
C LEU A 177 -7.78 19.36 -1.49
N GLY A 178 -6.67 19.85 -2.03
CA GLY A 178 -5.68 20.65 -1.28
C GLY A 178 -4.99 19.86 -0.16
N LEU A 179 -5.03 18.52 -0.22
CA LEU A 179 -4.48 17.64 0.82
C LEU A 179 -3.17 17.02 0.35
N GLU A 180 -2.16 17.04 1.22
CA GLU A 180 -0.87 16.39 0.95
C GLU A 180 -0.85 14.97 1.48
N LEU A 181 -0.39 14.03 0.65
CA LEU A 181 -0.16 12.65 1.05
C LEU A 181 1.22 12.50 1.66
N GLU A 182 1.35 11.53 2.58
CA GLU A 182 2.65 11.16 3.13
C GLU A 182 3.49 10.48 2.04
N PRO A 183 4.82 10.68 2.00
CA PRO A 183 5.69 9.83 1.20
C PRO A 183 5.48 8.37 1.59
N GLN A 184 5.31 7.50 0.59
CA GLN A 184 4.96 6.09 0.81
C GLN A 184 6.21 5.20 0.86
N PHE A 185 7.28 5.64 0.21
CA PHE A 185 8.57 4.98 0.15
C PHE A 185 9.69 5.99 0.42
N ASP A 186 10.76 5.51 1.05
CA ASP A 186 12.00 6.27 1.29
C ASP A 186 13.19 5.37 0.93
N ASP A 187 13.51 5.29 -0.36
CA ASP A 187 14.63 4.54 -0.94
C ASP A 187 14.91 3.18 -0.25
N PRO A 188 13.99 2.20 -0.36
CA PRO A 188 14.05 0.95 0.40
C PRO A 188 15.28 0.08 0.08
N TYR A 189 15.92 0.30 -1.06
CA TYR A 189 17.19 -0.37 -1.41
C TYR A 189 18.40 0.13 -0.59
N LEU A 190 18.26 1.25 0.14
CA LEU A 190 19.29 1.78 1.05
C LEU A 190 19.18 1.26 2.49
N SER A 191 18.24 0.33 2.74
CA SER A 191 18.03 -0.27 4.06
C SER A 191 19.25 -1.02 4.57
N THR A 192 19.62 -0.76 5.82
CA THR A 192 20.73 -1.44 6.50
C THR A 192 20.29 -2.54 7.46
N SER A 193 18.97 -2.73 7.59
CA SER A 193 18.37 -3.74 8.45
C SER A 193 16.88 -3.94 8.16
N LEU A 194 16.27 -5.03 8.62
CA LEU A 194 14.84 -5.27 8.41
C LEU A 194 13.99 -4.24 9.15
N GLN A 195 14.47 -3.76 10.30
CA GLN A 195 13.81 -2.69 11.04
C GLN A 195 13.74 -1.40 10.24
N ASP A 196 14.82 -1.06 9.54
CA ASP A 196 14.87 0.14 8.69
C ASP A 196 13.99 -0.04 7.44
N PHE A 197 14.05 -1.21 6.81
CA PHE A 197 13.22 -1.56 5.65
C PHE A 197 11.73 -1.44 5.95
N TRP A 198 11.21 -2.26 6.88
CA TRP A 198 9.77 -2.32 7.17
C TRP A 198 9.27 -1.12 7.98
N GLY A 199 10.12 -0.54 8.83
CA GLY A 199 9.70 0.48 9.78
C GLY A 199 9.72 1.92 9.23
N ARG A 200 10.54 2.18 8.20
CA ARG A 200 10.82 3.55 7.75
C ARG A 200 10.84 3.75 6.23
N ARG A 201 11.11 2.70 5.44
CA ARG A 201 11.40 2.86 4.01
C ARG A 201 10.40 2.22 3.07
N TRP A 202 9.81 1.09 3.46
CA TRP A 202 8.85 0.35 2.66
C TRP A 202 7.43 0.58 3.14
N ASN A 203 6.56 1.06 2.23
CA ASN A 203 5.13 1.28 2.46
C ASN A 203 4.81 1.88 3.84
N ILE A 204 5.31 3.10 4.05
CA ILE A 204 5.25 3.83 5.32
C ILE A 204 3.80 3.93 5.83
N MET A 205 2.82 4.07 4.93
CA MET A 205 1.41 4.07 5.31
C MET A 205 0.94 2.74 5.89
N ALA A 206 1.22 1.61 5.21
CA ALA A 206 0.85 0.29 5.73
C ALA A 206 1.46 0.07 7.12
N SER A 207 2.74 0.40 7.28
CA SER A 207 3.44 0.30 8.57
C SER A 207 2.85 1.21 9.65
N ASN A 208 2.46 2.44 9.30
CA ASN A 208 1.82 3.37 10.24
C ASN A 208 0.44 2.91 10.67
N ILE A 209 -0.40 2.46 9.73
CA ILE A 209 -1.75 2.01 10.07
C ILE A 209 -1.68 0.75 10.93
N LEU A 210 -0.85 -0.23 10.56
CA LEU A 210 -0.60 -1.44 11.34
C LEU A 210 -0.05 -1.12 12.74
N ARG A 211 0.81 -0.10 12.86
CA ARG A 211 1.33 0.33 14.16
C ARG A 211 0.18 0.76 15.08
N SER A 212 -0.70 1.61 14.59
CA SER A 212 -1.81 2.14 15.38
C SER A 212 -2.92 1.12 15.65
N THR A 213 -3.19 0.20 14.72
CA THR A 213 -4.28 -0.78 14.84
C THR A 213 -3.89 -2.07 15.53
N VAL A 214 -2.64 -2.53 15.37
CA VAL A 214 -2.19 -3.84 15.85
C VAL A 214 -1.07 -3.69 16.85
N TYR A 215 0.06 -3.07 16.46
CA TYR A 215 1.26 -3.04 17.30
C TYR A 215 1.01 -2.39 18.67
N GLU A 216 0.48 -1.16 18.69
CA GLU A 216 0.27 -0.40 19.92
C GLU A 216 -0.75 -1.08 20.86
N PRO A 217 -1.95 -1.51 20.38
CA PRO A 217 -2.87 -2.28 21.21
C PRO A 217 -2.29 -3.59 21.73
N THR A 218 -1.65 -4.39 20.87
CA THR A 218 -1.06 -5.68 21.27
C THR A 218 0.08 -5.49 22.27
N ARG A 219 0.94 -4.49 22.05
CA ARG A 219 2.01 -4.15 22.98
C ARG A 219 1.44 -3.75 24.34
N SER A 220 0.44 -2.86 24.37
CA SER A 220 -0.18 -2.42 25.63
C SER A 220 -0.78 -3.58 26.42
N LEU A 221 -1.38 -4.56 25.74
CA LEU A 221 -1.88 -5.78 26.38
C LEU A 221 -0.72 -6.68 26.85
N ALA A 222 0.28 -6.91 26.01
CA ALA A 222 1.43 -7.74 26.35
C ALA A 222 2.28 -7.15 27.49
N GLU A 223 2.37 -5.83 27.62
CA GLU A 223 3.05 -5.16 28.74
C GLU A 223 2.47 -5.57 30.11
N ARG A 224 1.17 -5.88 30.17
CA ARG A 224 0.50 -6.36 31.38
C ARG A 224 0.85 -7.80 31.76
N ILE A 225 1.31 -8.60 30.78
CA ILE A 225 1.55 -10.05 30.94
C ILE A 225 3.04 -10.36 31.03
N THR A 226 3.84 -9.83 30.09
CA THR A 226 5.26 -10.18 29.92
C THR A 226 6.23 -9.07 30.39
N GLY A 227 5.69 -7.93 30.82
CA GLY A 227 6.46 -6.74 31.18
C GLY A 227 6.98 -5.94 29.98
N ARG A 228 7.42 -4.70 30.24
CA ARG A 228 7.82 -3.71 29.21
C ARG A 228 8.92 -4.17 28.26
N LYS A 229 9.87 -4.98 28.75
CA LYS A 229 11.04 -5.41 27.98
C LYS A 229 10.67 -6.38 26.86
N TRP A 230 9.71 -7.26 27.11
CA TRP A 230 9.35 -8.35 26.18
C TRP A 230 8.08 -8.08 25.38
N ALA A 231 7.28 -7.09 25.79
CA ALA A 231 6.02 -6.76 25.13
C ALA A 231 6.14 -6.37 23.65
N SER A 232 7.33 -5.93 23.20
CA SER A 232 7.56 -5.64 21.79
C SER A 232 7.55 -6.88 20.91
N LEU A 233 7.96 -8.05 21.41
CA LEU A 233 8.03 -9.28 20.61
C LEU A 233 6.65 -9.76 20.13
N PRO A 234 5.65 -10.02 21.01
CA PRO A 234 4.34 -10.44 20.57
C PRO A 234 3.65 -9.36 19.73
N ALA A 235 3.93 -8.07 19.97
CA ALA A 235 3.40 -6.97 19.17
C ALA A 235 3.96 -6.96 17.73
N ILE A 236 5.26 -7.22 17.55
CA ILE A 236 5.87 -7.36 16.22
C ILE A 236 5.27 -8.55 15.50
N LEU A 237 5.24 -9.74 16.14
CA LEU A 237 4.71 -10.95 15.53
C LEU A 237 3.24 -10.78 15.10
N ALA A 238 2.39 -10.24 15.99
CA ALA A 238 0.99 -9.96 15.66
C ALA A 238 0.85 -8.99 14.49
N THR A 239 1.70 -7.95 14.45
CA THR A 239 1.70 -6.97 13.35
C THR A 239 2.03 -7.61 12.01
N PHE A 240 3.04 -8.47 11.97
CA PHE A 240 3.42 -9.17 10.75
C PHE A 240 2.42 -10.26 10.35
N VAL A 241 1.78 -10.95 11.30
CA VAL A 241 0.68 -11.86 11.00
C VAL A 241 -0.46 -11.11 10.32
N VAL A 242 -0.93 -9.99 10.91
CA VAL A 242 -2.01 -9.20 10.30
C VAL A 242 -1.59 -8.64 8.94
N SER A 243 -0.34 -8.17 8.80
CA SER A 243 0.19 -7.76 7.49
C SER A 243 0.13 -8.90 6.47
N GLY A 244 0.55 -10.11 6.86
CA GLY A 244 0.50 -11.31 6.01
C GLY A 244 -0.90 -11.64 5.55
N LEU A 245 -1.88 -11.66 6.47
CA LEU A 245 -3.29 -11.89 6.15
C LEU A 245 -3.83 -10.86 5.15
N MET A 246 -3.47 -9.58 5.30
CA MET A 246 -3.91 -8.53 4.37
C MET A 246 -3.29 -8.70 2.97
N HIS A 247 -2.03 -9.14 2.88
CA HIS A 247 -1.40 -9.41 1.58
C HIS A 247 -1.95 -10.68 0.93
N GLU A 248 -2.24 -11.73 1.72
CA GLU A 248 -2.94 -12.93 1.24
C GLU A 248 -4.29 -12.56 0.65
N LEU A 249 -5.06 -11.71 1.35
CA LEU A 249 -6.34 -11.20 0.89
C LEU A 249 -6.21 -10.37 -0.40
N ILE A 250 -5.18 -9.53 -0.52
CA ILE A 250 -4.91 -8.78 -1.76
C ILE A 250 -4.61 -9.74 -2.91
N ILE A 251 -3.74 -10.72 -2.72
CA ILE A 251 -3.44 -11.73 -3.76
C ILE A 251 -4.69 -12.51 -4.12
N PHE A 252 -5.54 -12.85 -3.16
CA PHE A 252 -6.83 -13.47 -3.42
C PHE A 252 -7.70 -12.59 -4.32
N TYR A 253 -7.80 -11.28 -4.09
CA TYR A 253 -8.54 -10.38 -4.98
C TYR A 253 -7.96 -10.33 -6.40
N LEU A 254 -6.62 -10.27 -6.51
CA LEU A 254 -5.94 -10.21 -7.80
C LEU A 254 -6.17 -11.51 -8.58
N GLY A 255 -5.97 -12.66 -7.95
CA GLY A 255 -5.88 -13.97 -8.58
C GLY A 255 -7.16 -14.78 -8.63
N ARG A 256 -8.04 -14.62 -7.63
CA ARG A 256 -9.18 -15.52 -7.35
C ARG A 256 -8.80 -16.99 -7.21
N SER A 257 -7.56 -17.22 -6.80
CA SER A 257 -7.00 -18.54 -6.50
C SER A 257 -7.04 -18.77 -5.00
N GLU A 258 -7.11 -20.04 -4.59
CA GLU A 258 -7.09 -20.40 -3.16
C GLU A 258 -5.81 -19.92 -2.48
N PRO A 259 -5.91 -19.36 -1.26
CA PRO A 259 -4.75 -18.90 -0.50
C PRO A 259 -3.91 -20.09 -0.06
N THR A 260 -2.61 -20.05 -0.34
CA THR A 260 -1.67 -21.10 0.08
C THR A 260 -0.89 -20.71 1.33
N TRP A 261 -1.08 -19.48 1.81
CA TRP A 261 -0.45 -18.95 3.00
C TRP A 261 1.06 -18.71 2.86
N GLU A 262 1.65 -18.93 1.67
CA GLU A 262 3.07 -18.63 1.40
C GLU A 262 3.38 -17.14 1.65
N MET A 263 2.48 -16.25 1.23
CA MET A 263 2.58 -14.81 1.49
C MET A 263 2.48 -14.48 2.97
N THR A 264 1.56 -15.13 3.68
CA THR A 264 1.48 -14.97 5.14
C THR A 264 2.76 -15.44 5.83
N TRP A 265 3.34 -16.57 5.40
CA TRP A 265 4.61 -17.08 5.91
C TRP A 265 5.80 -16.17 5.61
N PHE A 266 5.81 -15.50 4.45
CA PHE A 266 6.78 -14.45 4.16
C PHE A 266 6.78 -13.39 5.27
N PHE A 267 5.62 -12.82 5.60
CA PHE A 267 5.55 -11.81 6.65
C PHE A 267 5.87 -12.37 8.04
N ILE A 268 5.39 -13.57 8.39
CA ILE A 268 5.72 -14.20 9.68
C ILE A 268 7.23 -14.38 9.84
N LEU A 269 7.92 -14.89 8.81
CA LEU A 269 9.39 -15.05 8.82
C LEU A 269 10.09 -13.71 9.04
N HIS A 270 9.69 -12.67 8.30
CA HIS A 270 10.25 -11.33 8.46
C HIS A 270 9.97 -10.74 9.85
N GLY A 271 8.77 -10.95 10.39
CA GLY A 271 8.40 -10.52 11.74
C GLY A 271 9.21 -11.22 12.81
N PHE A 272 9.44 -12.52 12.67
CA PHE A 272 10.30 -13.30 13.56
C PHE A 272 11.76 -12.82 13.50
N CYS A 273 12.32 -12.67 12.29
CA CYS A 273 13.68 -12.15 12.12
C CYS A 273 13.82 -10.74 12.71
N LEU A 274 12.84 -9.86 12.50
CA LEU A 274 12.83 -8.51 13.08
C LEU A 274 12.74 -8.54 14.62
N ALA A 275 11.91 -9.42 15.17
CA ALA A 275 11.76 -9.60 16.60
C ALA A 275 13.05 -10.07 17.26
N LEU A 276 13.88 -10.87 16.57
CA LEU A 276 15.23 -11.25 17.01
C LEU A 276 16.28 -10.16 16.76
N GLU A 277 16.15 -9.41 15.66
CA GLU A 277 17.10 -8.37 15.26
C GLU A 277 17.17 -7.24 16.30
N ILE A 278 16.05 -6.84 16.89
CA ILE A 278 15.99 -5.76 17.89
C ILE A 278 16.80 -6.07 19.15
N PRO A 279 16.57 -7.19 19.87
CA PRO A 279 17.39 -7.53 21.03
C PRO A 279 18.83 -7.85 20.64
N ALA A 280 19.07 -8.49 19.49
CA ALA A 280 20.44 -8.76 19.01
C ALA A 280 21.22 -7.45 18.79
N LYS A 281 20.61 -6.45 18.13
CA LYS A 281 21.20 -5.11 17.99
C LYS A 281 21.44 -4.46 19.34
N SER A 282 20.51 -4.56 20.28
CA SER A 282 20.70 -4.00 21.63
C SER A 282 21.85 -4.65 22.38
N ALA A 283 22.06 -5.96 22.23
CA ALA A 283 23.14 -6.71 22.88
C ALA A 283 24.50 -6.49 22.20
N LEU A 284 24.52 -6.41 20.86
CA LEU A 284 25.72 -6.28 20.06
C LEU A 284 26.17 -4.81 19.86
N ALA A 285 25.29 -3.83 20.03
CA ALA A 285 25.59 -2.41 19.80
C ALA A 285 26.72 -1.85 20.67
N SER A 286 27.06 -2.51 21.78
CA SER A 286 28.18 -2.15 22.65
C SER A 286 29.52 -2.76 22.22
N ARG A 287 29.54 -3.77 21.34
CA ARG A 287 30.77 -4.49 20.97
C ARG A 287 31.01 -4.61 19.46
N TRP A 288 29.98 -4.83 18.63
CA TRP A 288 30.11 -5.11 17.19
C TRP A 288 28.99 -4.42 16.40
N ARG A 289 29.29 -3.26 15.79
CA ARG A 289 28.38 -2.61 14.83
C ARG A 289 28.81 -2.99 13.41
N LEU A 290 27.96 -3.75 12.72
CA LEU A 290 28.16 -4.08 11.30
C LEU A 290 28.17 -2.81 10.45
N HIS A 291 29.22 -2.66 9.65
CA HIS A 291 29.35 -1.52 8.73
C HIS A 291 28.20 -1.49 7.72
N ARG A 292 27.77 -0.29 7.32
CA ARG A 292 26.66 -0.07 6.38
C ARG A 292 26.82 -0.82 5.06
N SER A 293 28.06 -0.90 4.56
CA SER A 293 28.38 -1.60 3.32
C SER A 293 28.20 -3.11 3.39
N VAL A 294 28.12 -3.70 4.58
CA VAL A 294 27.89 -5.14 4.78
C VAL A 294 26.42 -5.38 5.15
N SER A 295 25.90 -4.62 6.11
CA SER A 295 24.53 -4.79 6.59
C SER A 295 23.48 -4.42 5.54
N GLY A 296 23.76 -3.44 4.68
CA GLY A 296 22.89 -3.05 3.57
C GLY A 296 22.66 -4.18 2.57
N PRO A 297 23.72 -4.65 1.86
CA PRO A 297 23.59 -5.76 0.92
C PRO A 297 23.03 -7.02 1.55
N LEU A 298 23.39 -7.35 2.80
CA LEU A 298 22.83 -8.50 3.51
C LEU A 298 21.32 -8.38 3.72
N THR A 299 20.84 -7.20 4.10
CA THR A 299 19.41 -6.93 4.28
C THR A 299 18.64 -7.07 2.97
N ILE A 300 19.15 -6.47 1.90
CA ILE A 300 18.52 -6.55 0.58
C ILE A 300 18.56 -7.98 0.05
N ALA A 301 19.68 -8.70 0.19
CA ALA A 301 19.79 -10.10 -0.20
C ALA A 301 18.80 -10.98 0.55
N PHE A 302 18.61 -10.76 1.86
CA PHE A 302 17.60 -11.47 2.65
C PHE A 302 16.19 -11.19 2.13
N VAL A 303 15.81 -9.92 1.96
CA VAL A 303 14.48 -9.53 1.46
C VAL A 303 14.23 -10.10 0.06
N MET A 304 15.21 -10.02 -0.84
CA MET A 304 15.08 -10.55 -2.20
C MET A 304 14.98 -12.08 -2.19
N GLY A 305 15.82 -12.76 -1.41
CA GLY A 305 15.83 -14.22 -1.29
C GLY A 305 14.50 -14.76 -0.75
N THR A 306 13.97 -14.19 0.32
CA THR A 306 12.67 -14.57 0.88
C THR A 306 11.52 -14.18 -0.06
N SER A 307 11.61 -13.06 -0.78
CA SER A 307 10.61 -12.68 -1.78
C SER A 307 10.54 -13.71 -2.91
N PHE A 308 11.70 -14.15 -3.42
CA PHE A 308 11.77 -15.18 -4.46
C PHE A 308 11.22 -16.53 -4.00
N TRP A 309 11.31 -16.83 -2.71
CA TRP A 309 10.87 -18.09 -2.14
C TRP A 309 9.40 -18.10 -1.76
N LEU A 310 8.89 -17.05 -1.12
CA LEU A 310 7.56 -17.07 -0.47
C LEU A 310 6.58 -16.04 -1.04
N PHE A 311 7.07 -14.95 -1.65
CA PHE A 311 6.21 -13.89 -2.17
C PHE A 311 5.81 -14.15 -3.63
N PHE A 312 6.80 -14.37 -4.50
CA PHE A 312 6.55 -14.50 -5.94
C PHE A 312 5.83 -15.76 -6.38
N PRO A 313 6.01 -16.95 -5.77
CA PRO A 313 5.34 -18.14 -6.29
C PRO A 313 3.81 -18.01 -6.34
N GLN A 314 3.19 -17.36 -5.34
CA GLN A 314 1.75 -17.04 -5.41
C GLN A 314 1.40 -16.03 -6.47
N PHE A 315 2.16 -14.93 -6.53
CA PHE A 315 1.94 -13.88 -7.51
C PHE A 315 1.98 -14.42 -8.96
N LEU A 316 2.88 -15.37 -9.23
CA LEU A 316 3.00 -16.02 -10.53
C LEU A 316 1.93 -17.09 -10.75
N ARG A 317 1.59 -17.89 -9.72
CA ARG A 317 0.58 -18.95 -9.81
C ARG A 317 -0.79 -18.42 -10.19
N CYS A 318 -1.15 -17.23 -9.70
CA CYS A 318 -2.43 -16.60 -10.03
C CYS A 318 -2.42 -15.78 -11.33
N GLY A 319 -1.30 -15.80 -12.07
CA GLY A 319 -1.15 -15.11 -13.36
C GLY A 319 -1.27 -13.59 -13.26
N ALA A 320 -0.99 -13.02 -12.08
CA ALA A 320 -1.10 -11.58 -11.88
C ALA A 320 -0.09 -10.80 -12.73
N ASP A 321 1.09 -11.39 -13.01
CA ASP A 321 2.10 -10.82 -13.89
C ASP A 321 1.59 -10.70 -15.34
N ILE A 322 1.05 -11.78 -15.90
CA ILE A 322 0.54 -11.81 -17.27
C ILE A 322 -0.66 -10.85 -17.41
N ARG A 323 -1.57 -10.85 -16.44
CA ARG A 323 -2.75 -9.97 -16.47
C ARG A 323 -2.39 -8.50 -16.32
N ALA A 324 -1.46 -8.16 -15.44
CA ALA A 324 -0.96 -6.78 -15.31
C ALA A 324 -0.32 -6.29 -16.61
N LEU A 325 0.51 -7.13 -17.25
CA LEU A 325 1.10 -6.78 -18.55
C LEU A 325 0.03 -6.58 -19.63
N GLY A 326 -0.99 -7.43 -19.67
CA GLY A 326 -2.13 -7.27 -20.57
C GLY A 326 -2.90 -5.96 -20.35
N GLU A 327 -3.01 -5.48 -19.11
CA GLU A 327 -3.61 -4.18 -18.80
C GLU A 327 -2.80 -3.02 -19.37
N TYR A 328 -1.47 -3.07 -19.33
CA TYR A 328 -0.63 -2.03 -19.95
C TYR A 328 -0.79 -1.97 -21.46
N VAL A 329 -0.89 -3.13 -22.12
CA VAL A 329 -1.14 -3.20 -23.57
C VAL A 329 -2.48 -2.56 -23.89
N ALA A 330 -3.54 -2.92 -23.17
CA ALA A 330 -4.88 -2.37 -23.38
C ALA A 330 -4.95 -0.85 -23.17
N VAL A 331 -4.24 -0.33 -22.16
CA VAL A 331 -4.12 1.14 -21.94
C VAL A 331 -3.35 1.79 -23.09
N GLY A 332 -2.26 1.18 -23.55
CA GLY A 332 -1.47 1.69 -24.67
C GLY A 332 -2.26 1.75 -25.98
N GLU A 333 -3.09 0.75 -26.26
CA GLU A 333 -4.00 0.72 -27.40
C GLU A 333 -5.07 1.81 -27.30
N PHE A 334 -5.71 1.94 -26.13
CA PHE A 334 -6.71 2.99 -25.88
C PHE A 334 -6.15 4.41 -26.13
N VAL A 335 -4.94 4.69 -25.62
CA VAL A 335 -4.28 5.99 -25.83
C VAL A 335 -3.95 6.22 -27.30
N ARG A 336 -3.49 5.18 -28.01
CA ARG A 336 -3.20 5.25 -29.44
C ARG A 336 -4.45 5.54 -30.26
N ASP A 337 -5.56 4.88 -29.96
CA ASP A 337 -6.83 5.07 -30.67
C ASP A 337 -7.45 6.43 -30.38
N ALA A 338 -7.38 6.91 -29.12
CA ALA A 338 -7.76 8.27 -28.78
C ALA A 338 -6.91 9.30 -29.55
N ALA A 339 -5.58 9.12 -29.60
CA ALA A 339 -4.69 10.02 -30.34
C ALA A 339 -4.97 10.02 -31.85
N ARG A 340 -5.31 8.86 -32.43
CA ARG A 340 -5.76 8.75 -33.83
C ARG A 340 -7.08 9.47 -34.06
N PHE A 341 -8.05 9.30 -33.17
CA PHE A 341 -9.34 9.99 -33.23
C PHE A 341 -9.17 11.51 -33.16
N PHE A 342 -8.35 12.03 -32.24
CA PHE A 342 -8.06 13.46 -32.17
C PHE A 342 -7.32 13.98 -33.41
N LYS A 343 -6.37 13.21 -33.95
CA LYS A 343 -5.72 13.57 -35.22
C LYS A 343 -6.72 13.60 -36.38
N ALA A 344 -7.59 12.60 -36.51
CA ALA A 344 -8.61 12.54 -37.57
C ALA A 344 -9.67 13.64 -37.43
N GLY A 345 -10.10 13.97 -36.21
CA GLY A 345 -11.01 15.07 -35.92
C GLY A 345 -10.43 16.45 -36.28
N SER A 346 -9.13 16.65 -36.07
CA SER A 346 -8.44 17.88 -36.47
C SER A 346 -8.36 18.08 -37.99
N PHE A 347 -8.39 17.02 -38.80
CA PHE A 347 -8.42 17.15 -40.27
C PHE A 347 -9.81 17.54 -40.82
N HIS A 348 -10.89 17.23 -40.10
CA HIS A 348 -12.24 17.62 -40.50
C HIS A 348 -12.62 19.06 -40.11
N VAL A 349 -11.88 19.70 -39.19
CA VAL A 349 -12.13 21.10 -38.78
C VAL A 349 -11.34 22.10 -39.64
N VAL A 350 -10.30 21.66 -40.37
CA VAL A 350 -9.47 22.52 -41.23
C VAL A 350 -9.93 22.50 -42.71
N SER A 351 -10.98 21.72 -43.03
CA SER A 351 -11.52 21.56 -44.39
C SER A 351 -12.95 22.10 -44.58
N ALA A 352 -13.42 22.97 -43.66
CA ALA A 352 -14.72 23.62 -43.75
C ALA A 352 -14.58 25.13 -44.03
#